data_AF-I0URJ7-F1
#
_entry.id   AF-I0URJ7-F1
#
_cell.length_a   1.000
_cell.length_b   1.000
_cell.length_c   1.000
_cell.angle_alpha   90.00
_cell.angle_beta   90.00
_cell.angle_gamma   90.00
#
_symmetry.space_group_name_H-M   'P 1'
#
loop_
_entity.id
_entity.type
_entity.pdbx_description
1 polymer ?
#
loop_
_entity_poly.entity_id
_entity_poly.type
_entity_poly.pdbx_seq_one_letter_code
_entity_poly.pdbx_strand_id
1 'polypeptide(L)'
;MQWTAEEDLTDADIIITPDGASTIISHFTDGRLISVDGADFEEAVEIAAWVRSLNSDPDVVLWFTSSAFDGHTVLTPGITPQQVLERWVDHREHDPYVEYPQYFS
;
A
#
# COMPACT_ATOMS: atom_id res chain seq x y z
N MET A 1 27.74 -1.55 -1.18
CA MET A 1 26.51 -0.97 -0.62
C MET A 1 26.07 -1.92 0.47
N GLN A 2 26.21 -1.52 1.73
CA GLN A 2 25.89 -2.37 2.87
C GLN A 2 24.44 -2.05 3.24
N TRP A 3 23.52 -2.93 2.85
CA TRP A 3 22.14 -2.87 3.30
C TRP A 3 22.15 -3.13 4.80
N THR A 4 21.92 -2.09 5.60
CA THR A 4 21.64 -2.23 7.02
C THR A 4 20.19 -2.64 7.11
N ALA A 5 19.96 -3.91 7.45
CA ALA A 5 18.66 -4.40 7.88
C ALA A 5 18.29 -3.67 9.17
N GLU A 6 17.71 -2.47 9.06
CA GLU A 6 16.59 -2.13 9.95
C GLU A 6 15.55 -3.22 9.74
N GLU A 7 14.92 -3.67 10.81
CA GLU A 7 13.98 -4.80 10.80
C GLU A 7 13.05 -4.67 9.59
N ASP A 8 13.26 -5.51 8.56
CA ASP A 8 12.46 -5.47 7.33
C ASP A 8 11.05 -5.85 7.74
N LEU A 9 10.23 -4.82 7.95
CA LEU A 9 8.79 -4.95 8.19
C LEU A 9 8.06 -5.38 6.90
N THR A 10 8.80 -5.47 5.79
CA THR A 10 8.33 -5.91 4.49
C THR A 10 8.59 -7.41 4.30
N ASP A 11 7.56 -8.15 3.91
CA ASP A 11 7.68 -9.56 3.55
C ASP A 11 8.19 -9.73 2.11
N ALA A 12 7.88 -8.76 1.24
CA ALA A 12 8.26 -8.77 -0.16
C ALA A 12 8.26 -7.36 -0.75
N ASP A 13 9.26 -7.09 -1.59
CA ASP A 13 9.34 -5.88 -2.40
C ASP A 13 9.38 -6.21 -3.89
N ILE A 14 8.67 -5.42 -4.70
CA ILE A 14 8.79 -5.41 -6.15
C ILE A 14 9.42 -4.08 -6.55
N ILE A 15 10.63 -4.13 -7.10
CA ILE A 15 11.37 -2.96 -7.56
C ILE A 15 11.36 -2.94 -9.09
N ILE A 16 10.81 -1.87 -9.66
CA ILE A 16 10.75 -1.65 -11.11
C ILE A 16 11.61 -0.43 -11.42
N THR A 17 12.64 -0.58 -12.24
CA THR A 17 13.57 0.52 -12.57
C THR A 17 13.62 0.83 -14.07
N PRO A 18 12.54 1.36 -14.68
CA PRO A 18 12.59 1.82 -16.06
C PRO A 18 13.42 3.12 -16.15
N ASP A 19 14.35 3.18 -17.11
CA ASP A 19 15.14 4.38 -17.40
C ASP A 19 15.90 5.02 -16.22
N GLY A 20 16.17 4.23 -15.17
CA GLY A 20 16.95 4.64 -14.00
C GLY A 20 16.15 5.26 -12.85
N ALA A 21 14.86 5.51 -13.01
CA ALA A 21 13.95 5.84 -11.90
C ALA A 21 13.37 4.55 -11.32
N SER A 22 13.28 4.41 -9.99
CA SER A 22 12.79 3.18 -9.35
C SER A 22 11.44 3.40 -8.68
N THR A 23 10.47 2.57 -9.02
CA THR A 23 9.20 2.41 -8.31
C THR A 23 9.29 1.17 -7.44
N ILE A 24 8.94 1.28 -6.16
CA ILE A 24 9.01 0.19 -5.19
C ILE A 24 7.62 -0.08 -4.68
N ILE A 25 7.14 -1.31 -4.81
CA ILE A 25 5.91 -1.79 -4.18
C ILE A 25 6.32 -2.66 -3.02
N SER A 26 6.04 -2.20 -1.80
CA SER A 26 6.40 -2.91 -0.57
C SER A 26 5.15 -3.55 0.03
N HIS A 27 5.25 -4.83 0.38
CA HIS A 27 4.20 -5.56 1.08
C HIS A 27 4.66 -5.84 2.52
N PHE A 28 3.89 -5.43 3.52
CA PHE A 28 4.27 -5.53 4.93
C PHE A 28 3.77 -6.81 5.61
N THR A 29 4.46 -7.21 6.68
CA THR A 29 4.13 -8.37 7.50
C THR A 29 2.66 -8.38 7.92
N ASP A 30 2.05 -9.57 7.89
CA ASP A 30 0.62 -9.88 8.09
C ASP A 30 -0.30 -9.81 6.85
N GLY A 31 0.25 -9.61 5.64
CA GLY A 31 -0.50 -9.92 4.41
C GLY A 31 -1.48 -8.85 3.93
N ARG A 32 -1.48 -7.68 4.57
CA ARG A 32 -2.64 -6.77 4.54
C ARG A 32 -2.32 -5.33 4.13
N LEU A 33 -1.05 -5.02 3.84
CA LEU A 33 -0.63 -3.63 3.64
C LEU A 33 0.36 -3.55 2.49
N ILE A 34 0.13 -2.60 1.57
CA ILE A 34 1.06 -2.22 0.52
C ILE A 34 1.32 -0.72 0.55
N SER A 35 2.55 -0.34 0.21
CA SER A 35 2.89 1.03 -0.14
C SER A 35 3.56 1.06 -1.51
N VAL A 36 3.54 2.23 -2.15
CA VAL A 36 4.25 2.47 -3.40
C VAL A 36 5.15 3.69 -3.20
N ASP A 37 6.44 3.55 -3.44
CA ASP A 37 7.44 4.62 -3.38
C ASP A 37 8.09 4.85 -4.75
N GLY A 38 8.63 6.04 -4.97
CA GLY A 38 9.27 6.45 -6.22
C GLY A 38 8.32 6.74 -7.38
N ALA A 39 7.01 6.67 -7.15
CA ALA A 39 5.93 7.11 -8.05
C ALA A 39 5.25 8.37 -7.51
N ASP A 40 4.61 9.15 -8.38
CA ASP A 40 3.68 10.18 -7.89
C ASP A 40 2.39 9.53 -7.37
N PHE A 41 1.53 10.32 -6.71
CA PHE A 41 0.35 9.77 -6.05
C PHE A 41 -0.69 9.20 -7.02
N GLU A 42 -0.83 9.78 -8.21
CA GLU A 42 -1.78 9.29 -9.22
C GLU A 42 -1.31 7.93 -9.76
N GLU A 43 -0.01 7.81 -10.06
CA GLU A 43 0.61 6.55 -10.47
C GLU A 43 0.54 5.49 -9.36
N ALA A 44 0.82 5.86 -8.10
CA ALA A 44 0.72 4.96 -6.96
C ALA A 44 -0.71 4.40 -6.79
N VAL A 45 -1.72 5.23 -7.01
CA VAL A 45 -3.13 4.85 -6.99
C VAL A 45 -3.47 3.84 -8.10
N GLU A 46 -2.95 4.04 -9.31
CA GLU A 46 -3.12 3.08 -10.42
C GLU A 46 -2.46 1.74 -10.09
N ILE A 47 -1.24 1.77 -9.55
CA ILE A 47 -0.49 0.58 -9.13
C ILE A 47 -1.25 -0.16 -8.03
N ALA A 48 -1.80 0.53 -7.03
CA ALA A 48 -2.56 -0.10 -5.95
C ALA A 48 -3.80 -0.85 -6.48
N ALA A 49 -4.56 -0.24 -7.40
CA ALA A 49 -5.70 -0.89 -8.03
C ALA A 49 -5.26 -2.11 -8.87
N TRP A 50 -4.16 -2.00 -9.60
CA TRP A 50 -3.58 -3.11 -10.34
C TRP A 50 -3.15 -4.25 -9.41
N VAL A 51 -2.42 -3.97 -8.33
CA VAL A 51 -2.00 -4.98 -7.34
C VAL A 51 -3.23 -5.70 -6.76
N ARG A 52 -4.30 -4.97 -6.41
CA ARG A 52 -5.53 -5.60 -5.93
C ARG A 52 -6.16 -6.53 -6.98
N SER A 53 -6.06 -6.19 -8.26
CA SER A 53 -6.60 -7.01 -9.36
C SER A 53 -5.89 -8.36 -9.53
N LEU A 54 -4.65 -8.49 -9.06
CA LEU A 54 -3.88 -9.74 -9.13
C LEU A 54 -4.37 -10.79 -8.13
N ASN A 55 -5.15 -10.39 -7.13
CA ASN A 55 -5.74 -11.29 -6.15
C ASN A 55 -7.28 -11.24 -6.25
N SER A 56 -7.90 -12.36 -6.62
CA SER A 56 -9.36 -12.45 -6.77
C SER A 56 -10.10 -12.81 -5.48
N ASP A 57 -9.39 -13.09 -4.39
CA ASP A 57 -9.99 -13.46 -3.11
C ASP A 57 -10.73 -12.25 -2.50
N PRO A 58 -12.06 -12.36 -2.27
CA PRO A 58 -12.83 -11.28 -1.68
C PRO A 58 -12.58 -11.07 -0.18
N ASP A 59 -12.04 -12.08 0.52
CA ASP A 59 -11.82 -12.05 1.96
C ASP A 59 -10.46 -11.42 2.33
N VAL A 60 -9.60 -11.20 1.33
CA VAL A 60 -8.35 -10.46 1.49
C VAL A 60 -8.66 -8.97 1.67
N VAL A 61 -8.35 -8.46 2.85
CA VAL A 61 -8.36 -7.03 3.16
C VAL A 61 -6.95 -6.49 2.93
N LEU A 62 -6.78 -5.73 1.84
CA LEU A 62 -5.52 -5.11 1.49
C LEU A 62 -5.63 -3.60 1.64
N TRP A 63 -4.67 -2.97 2.31
CA TRP A 63 -4.59 -1.54 2.52
C TRP A 63 -3.51 -0.96 1.61
N PHE A 64 -3.85 0.05 0.83
CA PHE A 64 -2.85 0.91 0.21
C PHE A 64 -2.56 2.07 1.15
N THR A 65 -1.29 2.33 1.44
CA THR A 65 -0.87 3.43 2.31
C THR A 65 0.25 4.24 1.69
N SER A 66 0.46 5.44 2.21
CA SER A 66 1.70 6.16 1.99
C SER A 66 2.85 5.46 2.72
N SER A 67 4.09 5.72 2.29
CA SER A 67 5.29 5.21 2.96
C SER A 67 5.44 5.75 4.38
N ALA A 68 4.93 6.96 4.65
CA ALA A 68 4.91 7.56 5.99
C ALA A 68 3.73 7.07 6.85
N PHE A 69 2.84 6.24 6.31
CA PHE A 69 1.61 5.80 6.96
C PHE A 69 0.76 6.98 7.48
N ASP A 70 0.68 8.06 6.70
CA ASP A 70 -0.14 9.25 6.99
C ASP A 70 -1.55 9.21 6.38
N GLY A 71 -1.84 8.18 5.58
CA GLY A 71 -3.16 7.92 5.07
C GLY A 71 -3.25 6.56 4.39
N HIS A 72 -4.47 6.14 4.10
CA HIS A 72 -4.74 4.85 3.46
C HIS A 72 -6.01 4.82 2.62
N THR A 73 -6.10 3.82 1.76
CA THR A 73 -7.37 3.33 1.21
C THR A 73 -7.44 1.81 1.34
N VAL A 74 -8.58 1.29 1.81
CA VAL A 74 -8.87 -0.16 1.78
C VAL A 74 -9.25 -0.58 0.37
N LEU A 75 -8.50 -1.53 -0.19
CA LEU A 75 -8.63 -2.03 -1.56
C LEU A 75 -9.64 -3.18 -1.63
N THR A 76 -10.88 -2.85 -1.95
CA THR A 76 -11.93 -3.84 -2.20
C THR A 76 -11.73 -4.56 -3.54
N PRO A 77 -12.20 -5.81 -3.72
CA PRO A 77 -12.19 -6.47 -5.02
C PRO A 77 -12.77 -5.59 -6.15
N GLY A 78 -12.05 -5.48 -7.26
CA GLY A 78 -12.47 -4.68 -8.41
C GLY A 78 -12.48 -3.16 -8.20
N ILE A 79 -11.82 -2.65 -7.15
CA ILE A 79 -11.65 -1.21 -6.93
C ILE A 79 -10.95 -0.56 -8.12
N THR A 80 -11.45 0.60 -8.56
CA THR A 80 -10.83 1.39 -9.63
C THR A 80 -9.82 2.38 -9.06
N PRO A 81 -8.84 2.87 -9.85
CA PRO A 81 -7.92 3.92 -9.40
C PRO A 81 -8.65 5.15 -8.85
N GLN A 82 -9.70 5.61 -9.55
CA GLN A 82 -10.53 6.73 -9.07
C GLN A 82 -11.15 6.46 -7.68
N GLN A 83 -11.62 5.23 -7.43
CA GLN A 83 -12.15 4.87 -6.11
C GLN A 83 -11.05 4.78 -5.04
N VAL A 84 -9.82 4.42 -5.40
CA VAL A 84 -8.69 4.46 -4.46
C VAL A 84 -8.44 5.90 -4.01
N LEU A 85 -8.43 6.84 -4.97
CA LEU A 85 -8.27 8.28 -4.71
C LEU A 85 -9.42 8.85 -3.86
N GLU A 86 -10.67 8.61 -4.28
CA GLU A 86 -11.86 9.19 -3.63
C GLU A 86 -12.12 8.65 -2.22
N ARG A 87 -11.57 7.47 -1.90
CA ARG A 87 -11.73 6.82 -0.59
C ARG A 87 -10.49 6.96 0.29
N TRP A 88 -9.55 7.82 -0.09
CA TRP A 88 -8.38 8.09 0.74
C TRP A 88 -8.80 8.64 2.10
N VAL A 89 -8.30 7.99 3.14
CA VAL A 89 -8.50 8.35 4.54
C VAL A 89 -7.22 8.99 5.05
N ASP A 90 -7.33 10.23 5.52
CA ASP A 90 -6.22 10.99 6.07
C ASP A 90 -6.07 10.72 7.58
N HIS A 91 -4.89 10.27 8.02
CA HIS A 91 -4.65 9.95 9.43
C HIS A 91 -4.50 11.18 10.34
N ARG A 92 -4.48 12.39 9.76
CA ARG A 92 -4.61 13.63 10.54
C ARG A 92 -6.03 13.83 11.04
N GLU A 93 -7.00 13.19 10.40
CA GLU A 93 -8.42 13.28 10.70
C GLU A 93 -8.98 11.99 11.32
N HIS A 94 -8.35 10.85 11.03
CA HIS A 94 -8.76 9.51 11.45
C HIS A 94 -7.63 8.76 12.16
N ASP A 95 -7.96 7.92 13.14
CA ASP A 95 -6.97 7.09 13.83
C ASP A 95 -7.20 5.59 13.51
N PRO A 96 -6.40 4.97 12.62
CA PRO A 96 -6.61 3.59 12.22
C PRO A 96 -6.38 2.59 13.35
N TYR A 97 -5.57 2.92 14.36
CA TYR A 97 -5.33 2.05 15.51
C TYR A 97 -6.55 1.98 16.44
N VAL A 98 -7.39 3.01 16.41
CA VAL A 98 -8.65 3.07 17.19
C VAL A 98 -9.83 2.57 16.36
N GLU A 99 -9.90 2.94 15.08
CA GLU A 99 -11.03 2.60 14.21
C GLU A 99 -10.96 1.15 13.70
N TYR A 100 -9.75 0.62 13.51
CA TYR A 100 -9.54 -0.72 12.96
C TYR A 100 -8.47 -1.52 13.71
N PRO A 101 -8.57 -1.66 15.05
CA PRO A 101 -7.55 -2.32 15.87
C PRO A 101 -7.26 -3.77 15.46
N GLN A 102 -8.22 -4.46 14.84
CA GLN A 102 -8.09 -5.84 14.38
C GLN A 102 -7.07 -6.08 13.24
N TYR A 103 -6.53 -5.01 12.65
CA TYR A 103 -5.51 -5.11 11.59
C TYR A 103 -4.09 -4.81 12.09
N PHE A 104 -3.91 -4.44 13.36
CA PHE A 104 -2.62 -4.00 13.93
C PHE A 104 -2.23 -4.78 15.19
N SER A 105 -2.73 -6.00 15.35
CA SER A 105 -2.67 -6.81 16.57
C SER A 105 -1.96 -8.13 16.39
#